data_AF-A0A3N5FNS3-F1
#
_entry.id   AF-A0A3N5FNS3-F1
#
_cell.length_a   1.000
_cell.length_b   1.000
_cell.length_c   1.000
_cell.angle_alpha   90.00
_cell.angle_beta   90.00
_cell.angle_gamma   90.00
#
_symmetry.space_group_name_H-M   'P 1'
#
loop_
_entity.id
_entity.type
_entity.pdbx_description
1 polymer ?
#
loop_
_entity_poly.entity_id
_entity_poly.type
_entity_poly.pdbx_seq_one_letter_code
_entity_poly.pdbx_strand_id
1 'polypeptide(L)'
;MPYRRSSRSSSSLSLASLLCLFLLGLPILATPSSAPPKLPVEEFELPNGMRFLLVRRPGAPMVVAGWAVRTGSGDERPGRTGISHLL
;
A
#
# COMPACT_ATOMS: atom_id res chain seq x y z
N MET A 1 -14.88 4.53 -70.06
CA MET A 1 -15.77 5.20 -69.08
C MET A 1 -14.90 5.69 -67.92
N PRO A 2 -14.74 7.02 -67.72
CA PRO A 2 -13.72 7.60 -66.82
C PRO A 2 -14.30 7.97 -65.44
N TYR A 3 -13.48 8.04 -64.38
CA TYR A 3 -13.86 8.78 -63.17
C TYR A 3 -12.68 9.53 -62.51
N ARG A 4 -12.54 10.77 -62.99
CA ARG A 4 -12.22 12.07 -62.37
C ARG A 4 -11.83 12.13 -60.86
N ARG A 5 -10.71 12.86 -60.62
CA ARG A 5 -10.46 13.92 -59.58
C ARG A 5 -10.69 13.56 -58.10
N SER A 6 -10.01 14.12 -57.11
CA SER A 6 -9.11 15.27 -57.04
C SER A 6 -8.43 15.26 -55.67
N SER A 7 -7.14 15.59 -55.73
CA SER A 7 -6.24 16.03 -54.67
C SER A 7 -6.85 16.94 -53.58
N ARG A 8 -6.53 16.55 -52.34
CA ARG A 8 -6.16 17.35 -51.15
C ARG A 8 -7.16 18.42 -50.68
N SER A 9 -7.90 18.06 -49.62
CA SER A 9 -8.51 19.03 -48.69
C SER A 9 -7.49 19.40 -47.61
N SER A 10 -7.24 20.69 -47.46
CA SER A 10 -6.44 21.33 -46.42
C SER A 10 -7.16 21.28 -45.07
N SER A 11 -6.65 20.49 -44.13
CA SER A 11 -7.25 20.28 -42.81
C SER A 11 -6.92 21.45 -41.87
N SER A 12 -7.87 22.34 -41.61
CA SER A 12 -7.79 23.30 -40.51
C SER A 12 -8.07 22.57 -39.19
N LEU A 13 -7.06 22.47 -38.32
CA LEU A 13 -7.20 21.86 -37.00
C LEU A 13 -8.11 22.75 -36.14
N SER A 14 -9.28 22.24 -35.76
CA SER A 14 -10.27 22.94 -34.93
C SER A 14 -9.75 23.20 -33.52
N LEU A 15 -10.10 24.34 -32.92
CA LEU A 15 -9.75 24.75 -31.54
C LEU A 15 -10.15 23.68 -30.50
N ALA A 16 -11.23 22.94 -30.78
CA ALA A 16 -11.69 21.83 -29.96
C ALA A 16 -10.67 20.68 -29.90
N SER A 17 -9.91 20.47 -30.97
CA SER A 17 -8.85 19.46 -31.02
C SER A 17 -7.66 19.84 -30.13
N LEU A 18 -7.26 21.12 -30.13
CA LEU A 18 -6.20 21.60 -29.24
C LEU A 18 -6.59 21.51 -27.76
N LEU A 19 -7.84 21.85 -27.42
CA LEU A 19 -8.34 21.70 -26.05
C LEU A 19 -8.36 20.23 -25.62
N CYS A 20 -8.78 19.32 -26.51
CA CYS A 20 -8.79 17.89 -26.24
C CYS A 20 -7.37 17.35 -26.00
N LEU A 21 -6.39 17.74 -26.82
CA LEU A 21 -4.98 17.39 -26.60
C LEU A 21 -4.42 17.96 -25.29
N PHE A 22 -4.82 19.18 -24.92
CA PHE A 22 -4.40 19.79 -23.66
C PHE A 22 -4.96 19.04 -22.44
N LEU A 23 -6.25 18.65 -22.46
CA LEU A 23 -6.84 17.84 -21.39
C LEU A 23 -6.25 16.42 -21.32
N LEU A 24 -5.87 15.81 -22.45
CA LEU A 24 -5.19 14.52 -22.45
C LEU A 24 -3.77 14.58 -21.88
N GLY A 25 -3.13 15.75 -21.91
CA GLY A 25 -1.77 15.96 -21.42
C GLY A 25 -1.66 16.26 -19.93
N LEU A 26 -2.78 16.43 -19.21
CA LEU A 26 -2.73 16.71 -17.76
C LEU A 26 -2.26 15.46 -17.00
N PRO A 27 -1.15 15.54 -16.24
CA PRO A 27 -0.73 14.43 -15.39
C PRO A 27 -1.77 14.25 -14.28
N ILE A 28 -2.36 13.06 -14.21
CA ILE A 28 -3.24 12.68 -13.10
C ILE A 28 -2.36 12.57 -11.85
N LEU A 29 -2.47 13.54 -10.95
CA LEU A 29 -1.86 13.44 -9.61
C LEU A 29 -2.59 12.35 -8.83
N ALA A 30 -2.03 11.15 -8.83
CA ALA A 30 -2.52 10.07 -7.98
C ALA A 30 -2.26 10.45 -6.52
N THR A 31 -3.33 10.67 -5.74
CA THR A 31 -3.22 10.81 -4.29
C THR A 31 -3.08 9.40 -3.69
N PRO A 32 -2.05 9.13 -2.87
CA PRO A 32 -1.95 7.85 -2.18
C PRO A 32 -3.07 7.75 -1.13
N SER A 33 -4.20 7.16 -1.52
CA SER A 33 -5.35 6.92 -0.65
C SER A 33 -5.24 5.54 -0.02
N SER A 34 -4.27 5.34 0.86
CA SER A 34 -4.21 4.16 1.73
C SER A 34 -3.78 4.58 3.12
N ALA A 35 -4.69 5.23 3.85
CA ALA A 35 -4.53 5.27 5.30
C ALA A 35 -4.67 3.84 5.83
N PRO A 36 -3.77 3.37 6.71
CA PRO A 36 -3.89 2.05 7.30
C PRO A 36 -5.22 1.93 8.04
N PRO A 37 -5.84 0.73 8.05
CA PRO A 37 -7.06 0.51 8.80
C PRO A 37 -6.82 0.84 10.27
N LYS A 38 -7.69 1.66 10.88
CA LYS A 38 -7.64 1.92 12.32
C LYS A 38 -8.16 0.69 13.06
N LEU A 39 -7.27 -0.05 13.72
CA LEU A 39 -7.67 -1.12 14.63
C LEU A 39 -7.95 -0.55 16.04
N PRO A 40 -9.04 -0.96 16.70
CA PRO A 40 -9.32 -0.57 18.08
C PRO A 40 -8.46 -1.41 19.03
N VAL A 41 -7.18 -1.06 19.15
CA VAL A 41 -6.22 -1.74 20.03
C VAL A 41 -6.32 -1.16 21.44
N GLU A 42 -6.54 -2.03 22.42
CA GLU A 42 -6.38 -1.74 23.84
C GLU A 42 -4.96 -2.16 24.25
N GLU A 43 -4.17 -1.21 24.78
CA GLU A 43 -2.79 -1.45 25.25
C GLU A 43 -2.74 -1.45 26.78
N PHE A 44 -2.05 -2.43 27.35
CA PHE A 44 -1.78 -2.47 28.78
C PHE A 44 -0.44 -3.16 29.08
N GLU A 45 0.16 -2.80 30.22
CA GLU A 45 1.42 -3.35 30.71
C GLU A 45 1.20 -4.06 32.04
N LEU A 46 1.75 -5.27 32.15
CA LEU A 46 1.72 -6.05 33.38
C LEU A 46 2.84 -5.62 34.34
N PRO A 47 2.76 -5.92 35.66
CA PRO A 47 3.80 -5.56 36.63
C PRO A 47 5.20 -6.13 36.32
N ASN A 48 5.30 -7.17 35.49
CA ASN A 48 6.57 -7.75 35.04
C ASN A 48 7.16 -7.06 33.80
N GLY A 49 6.54 -5.98 33.31
CA GLY A 49 6.97 -5.21 32.13
C GLY A 49 6.51 -5.77 30.79
N MET A 50 5.66 -6.81 30.79
CA MET A 50 5.11 -7.35 29.54
C MET A 50 3.98 -6.46 29.01
N ARG A 51 4.13 -6.02 27.76
CA ARG A 51 3.11 -5.25 27.05
C ARG A 51 2.19 -6.14 26.23
N PHE A 52 0.88 -5.90 26.34
CA PHE A 52 -0.16 -6.53 25.55
C PHE A 52 -0.83 -5.54 24.61
N LEU A 53 -1.18 -6.03 23.42
CA LEU A 53 -2.01 -5.34 22.44
C LEU A 53 -3.24 -6.21 22.18
N LEU A 54 -4.40 -5.76 22.66
CA LEU A 54 -5.65 -6.52 22.60
C LEU A 54 -6.60 -5.88 21.60
N VAL A 55 -7.16 -6.69 20.69
CA VAL A 55 -8.27 -6.27 19.83
C VAL A 55 -9.46 -7.15 20.13
N ARG A 56 -10.47 -6.57 20.79
CA ARG A 56 -11.71 -7.29 21.10
C ARG A 56 -12.60 -7.36 19.85
N ARG A 57 -13.01 -8.57 19.48
CA ARG A 57 -13.97 -8.82 18.38
C ARG A 57 -15.21 -9.55 18.91
N PRO A 58 -16.27 -8.83 19.33
CA PRO A 58 -17.53 -9.44 19.75
C PRO A 58 -18.10 -10.35 18.65
N GLY A 59 -18.59 -11.53 19.03
CA GLY A 59 -19.17 -12.50 18.09
C GLY A 59 -18.16 -13.40 17.37
N ALA A 60 -16.85 -13.14 17.50
CA ALA A 60 -15.84 -14.09 17.03
C ALA A 60 -15.75 -15.29 18.00
N PRO A 61 -15.90 -16.54 17.53
CA PRO A 61 -15.86 -17.73 18.40
C PRO A 61 -14.43 -18.18 18.74
N MET A 62 -13.42 -17.39 18.38
CA MET A 62 -12.01 -17.77 18.49
C MET A 62 -11.15 -16.64 19.04
N VAL A 63 -10.06 -17.03 19.70
CA VAL A 63 -8.99 -16.14 20.16
C VAL A 63 -7.71 -16.53 19.42
N VAL A 64 -6.98 -15.52 18.94
CA VAL A 64 -5.65 -15.70 18.36
C VAL A 64 -4.70 -14.84 19.18
N ALA A 65 -3.62 -15.46 19.64
CA ALA A 65 -2.59 -14.79 20.41
C ALA A 65 -1.21 -15.14 19.85
N GLY A 66 -0.31 -14.19 19.95
CA GLY A 66 1.11 -14.35 19.67
C GLY A 66 1.88 -13.42 20.59
N TRP A 67 3.14 -13.75 20.82
CA TRP A 67 4.04 -12.92 21.60
C TRP A 67 5.37 -12.86 20.87
N ALA A 68 6.13 -11.81 21.16
CA ALA A 68 7.46 -11.62 20.63
C ALA A 68 8.34 -11.04 21.72
N VAL A 69 9.61 -11.40 21.67
CA VAL A 69 10.66 -10.82 22.51
C VAL A 69 11.50 -9.88 21.67
N ARG A 70 12.03 -8.84 22.30
CA ARG A 70 12.98 -7.92 21.67
C ARG A 70 14.39 -8.51 21.72
N THR A 71 14.58 -9.68 21.14
CA THR A 71 15.90 -10.28 20.93
C THR A 71 15.89 -11.17 19.70
N GLY A 72 17.06 -11.46 19.15
CA GLY A 72 17.22 -12.39 18.03
C GLY A 72 18.68 -12.66 17.71
N SER A 73 18.95 -13.17 16.50
CA SER A 73 20.30 -13.53 16.07
C SER A 73 21.32 -12.39 16.13
N GLY A 74 20.86 -11.14 16.01
CA GLY A 74 21.72 -9.95 16.15
C GLY A 74 22.32 -9.75 17.54
N ASP A 75 21.73 -10.37 18.57
CA ASP A 75 22.21 -10.29 19.97
C ASP A 75 23.12 -11.47 20.34
N GLU A 76 23.39 -12.38 19.39
CA GLU A 76 24.20 -13.57 19.63
C GLU A 76 25.70 -13.23 19.67
N ARG A 77 26.42 -13.97 20.51
CA ARG A 77 27.88 -13.85 20.59
C ARG A 77 28.55 -14.74 19.54
N PRO A 78 29.71 -14.34 18.99
CA PRO A 78 30.54 -15.23 18.18
C PRO A 78 30.81 -16.55 18.91
N GLY A 79 30.66 -17.68 18.22
CA GLY A 79 30.80 -19.02 18.79
C GLY A 79 29.58 -19.51 19.59
N ARG A 80 28.49 -18.73 19.69
CA ARG A 80 27.21 -19.11 20.32
C ARG A 80 26.02 -18.72 19.43
N THR A 81 26.10 -19.05 18.15
CA THR A 81 25.08 -18.69 17.15
C THR A 81 23.97 -19.74 17.04
N GLY A 82 22.80 -19.33 16.55
CA GLY A 82 21.65 -20.21 16.28
C GLY A 82 20.71 -20.43 17.46
N ILE A 83 21.04 -19.91 18.64
CA ILE A 83 20.24 -20.07 19.86
C ILE A 83 18.86 -19.43 19.70
N SER A 84 18.76 -18.28 19.04
CA SER A 84 17.53 -17.54 18.83
C SER A 84 16.50 -18.25 17.94
N HIS A 85 16.93 -19.29 17.20
CA HIS A 85 16.04 -20.13 16.40
C HIS A 85 15.69 -21.45 17.09
N LEU A 86 16.54 -21.90 18.02
CA LEU A 86 16.34 -23.14 18.77
C LEU A 86 15.43 -22.97 19.99
N LEU A 87 15.35 -21.75 20.52
CA LEU A 87 14.50 -21.36 21.65
C LEU A 87 13.33 -20.52 21.16
#